data_AF-A0A6C0H9H6-F1
#
_entry.id   AF-A0A6C0H9H6-F1
#
_cell.length_a   1.000
_cell.length_b   1.000
_cell.length_c   1.000
_cell.angle_alpha   90.00
_cell.angle_beta   90.00
_cell.angle_gamma   90.00
#
_symmetry.space_group_name_H-M   'P 1'
#
loop_
_entity.id
_entity.type
_entity.pdbx_description
1 polymer ?
#
loop_
_entity_poly.entity_id
_entity_poly.type
_entity_poly.pdbx_seq_one_letter_code
_entity_poly.pdbx_strand_id
1 'polypeptide(L)'
;MAIKNKPKPIPKINVNPKNNKKASSQPVIEKSKTTSIVGTAAIVSTMKPINISSQNIAGECKLKCDYSFNYSSVSNPTATNFGTYIQLTYNDNPGVTYNNTQYKVSSINIYSPSLHYYNGGYVSGEICITHVPLYGGNTLMVYIPISTYGITVSGSIIINNIIKAVSTMAPSAGQNTNKGTGTFTLNDVVPKKSFYTYTSGSRDVIVYGFSDAIGITNDSLKILQKIIMPVTSNPAFVSVPIYVNNGGPSMSASLSNLTMDCQALDIGEPMEDYVKQKSSSMNDLIKGDSILYFAIIIIIVTVFVLAYFLKNYFIKTFEMDNN
;
A
#
# COMPACT_ATOMS: atom_id res chain seq x y z
N MET A 1 -3.21 -27.09 61.70
CA MET A 1 -3.79 -25.80 62.17
C MET A 1 -4.32 -25.04 60.95
N ALA A 2 -5.44 -24.33 61.06
CA ALA A 2 -6.02 -23.57 59.94
C ALA A 2 -6.50 -22.19 60.42
N ILE A 3 -5.97 -21.12 59.82
CA ILE A 3 -6.26 -19.73 60.22
C ILE A 3 -7.39 -19.20 59.32
N LYS A 4 -8.56 -18.92 59.90
CA LYS A 4 -9.70 -18.29 59.20
C LYS A 4 -9.67 -16.78 59.37
N ASN A 5 -9.21 -16.05 58.34
CA ASN A 5 -9.34 -14.59 58.31
C ASN A 5 -10.81 -14.19 58.04
N LYS A 6 -11.37 -13.31 58.90
CA LYS A 6 -12.69 -12.68 58.68
C LYS A 6 -12.53 -11.33 57.96
N PRO A 7 -13.41 -10.97 57.02
CA PRO A 7 -13.41 -9.64 56.40
C PRO A 7 -13.90 -8.55 57.37
N LYS A 8 -13.45 -7.31 57.13
CA LYS A 8 -13.77 -6.11 57.92
C LYS A 8 -15.01 -5.41 57.34
N PRO A 9 -15.94 -4.86 58.15
CA PRO A 9 -17.17 -4.25 57.63
C PRO A 9 -16.95 -2.87 56.99
N ILE A 10 -17.80 -2.53 56.03
CA ILE A 10 -17.81 -1.26 55.28
C ILE A 10 -18.81 -0.28 55.96
N PRO A 11 -18.50 1.03 56.07
CA PRO A 11 -19.44 2.03 56.62
C PRO A 11 -20.68 2.21 55.73
N LYS A 12 -21.84 2.45 56.35
CA LYS A 12 -23.09 2.80 55.64
C LYS A 12 -23.17 4.31 55.42
N ILE A 13 -23.38 4.74 54.18
CA ILE A 13 -23.77 6.12 53.86
C ILE A 13 -25.28 6.27 54.14
N ASN A 14 -25.66 7.38 54.78
CA ASN A 14 -27.03 7.66 55.20
C ASN A 14 -27.63 8.78 54.34
N VAL A 15 -28.79 8.55 53.72
CA VAL A 15 -29.49 9.51 52.86
C VAL A 15 -30.96 9.60 53.31
N ASN A 16 -31.41 10.80 53.66
CA ASN A 16 -32.73 11.04 54.24
C ASN A 16 -33.58 11.96 53.34
N PRO A 17 -34.76 11.53 52.84
CA PRO A 17 -35.56 12.30 51.86
C PRO A 17 -36.72 13.14 52.46
N LYS A 18 -36.96 14.34 51.88
CA LYS A 18 -38.09 15.34 51.96
C LYS A 18 -37.53 16.71 51.48
N ASN A 19 -38.24 17.81 51.16
CA ASN A 19 -39.64 18.24 50.91
C ASN A 19 -39.55 19.66 50.23
N ASN A 20 -40.49 20.26 49.49
CA ASN A 20 -41.64 19.81 48.67
C ASN A 20 -42.20 21.02 47.84
N LYS A 21 -43.17 20.77 46.94
CA LYS A 21 -44.19 21.71 46.38
C LYS A 21 -43.80 23.02 45.67
N LYS A 22 -43.73 22.93 44.33
CA LYS A 22 -44.56 23.64 43.31
C LYS A 22 -45.42 24.87 43.71
N ALA A 23 -45.13 26.02 43.11
CA ALA A 23 -46.07 27.05 42.56
C ALA A 23 -45.26 28.05 41.67
N SER A 24 -45.76 28.86 40.72
CA SER A 24 -46.90 28.84 39.77
C SER A 24 -47.46 30.26 39.54
N SER A 25 -46.83 31.08 38.68
CA SER A 25 -47.46 32.25 38.04
C SER A 25 -46.70 32.75 36.81
N GLN A 26 -47.39 33.49 35.93
CA GLN A 26 -46.99 34.07 34.65
C GLN A 26 -47.80 35.38 34.46
N PRO A 27 -47.60 36.24 33.43
CA PRO A 27 -46.51 36.31 32.45
C PRO A 27 -45.92 37.74 32.30
N VAL A 28 -44.90 37.90 31.44
CA VAL A 28 -44.70 39.11 30.61
C VAL A 28 -44.44 38.65 29.18
N ILE A 29 -44.98 39.37 28.19
CA ILE A 29 -44.83 39.06 26.76
C ILE A 29 -44.02 40.16 26.11
N GLU A 30 -42.92 39.81 25.45
CA GLU A 30 -42.28 40.66 24.45
C GLU A 30 -41.93 39.83 23.21
N LYS A 31 -42.12 40.41 22.02
CA LYS A 31 -42.00 39.72 20.72
C LYS A 31 -40.82 40.27 19.93
N SER A 32 -39.89 39.43 19.46
CA SER A 32 -39.34 39.58 18.11
C SER A 32 -38.55 38.37 17.61
N LYS A 33 -38.69 38.09 16.30
CA LYS A 33 -37.77 37.37 15.41
C LYS A 33 -37.07 36.11 15.95
N THR A 34 -37.75 34.98 15.79
CA THR A 34 -37.08 33.69 15.55
C THR A 34 -36.37 33.74 14.19
N THR A 35 -35.03 33.80 14.18
CA THR A 35 -34.24 33.49 12.99
C THR A 35 -33.82 32.03 13.07
N SER A 36 -34.39 31.19 12.19
CA SER A 36 -34.08 29.75 12.17
C SER A 36 -32.60 29.52 11.85
N ILE A 37 -31.83 29.09 12.85
CA ILE A 37 -30.45 28.63 12.64
C ILE A 37 -30.55 27.31 11.88
N VAL A 38 -30.39 27.35 10.56
CA VAL A 38 -30.37 26.15 9.72
C VAL A 38 -29.22 25.27 10.22
N GLY A 39 -29.57 24.06 10.65
CA GLY A 39 -28.60 23.12 11.22
C GLY A 39 -27.45 22.90 10.25
N THR A 40 -26.21 23.05 10.74
CA THR A 40 -25.01 22.83 9.94
C THR A 40 -24.92 21.36 9.55
N ALA A 41 -25.51 21.01 8.41
CA ALA A 41 -25.34 19.71 7.79
C ALA A 41 -23.84 19.46 7.64
N ALA A 42 -23.35 18.38 8.23
CA ALA A 42 -21.95 18.00 8.11
C ALA A 42 -21.62 17.89 6.61
N ILE A 43 -20.62 18.64 6.15
CA ILE A 43 -20.20 18.63 4.75
C ILE A 43 -19.57 17.26 4.50
N VAL A 44 -20.38 16.31 4.03
CA VAL A 44 -19.91 15.02 3.54
C VAL A 44 -18.97 15.33 2.38
N SER A 45 -17.67 15.12 2.59
CA SER A 45 -16.67 15.43 1.58
C SER A 45 -16.98 14.65 0.31
N THR A 46 -17.33 15.36 -0.76
CA THR A 46 -17.64 14.80 -2.08
C THR A 46 -16.38 14.42 -2.86
N MET A 47 -15.20 14.52 -2.24
CA MET A 47 -13.94 14.02 -2.77
C MET A 47 -14.06 12.51 -3.02
N LYS A 48 -13.69 12.09 -4.23
CA LYS A 48 -13.49 10.68 -4.58
C LYS A 48 -12.06 10.29 -4.21
N PRO A 49 -11.77 9.00 -3.94
CA PRO A 49 -10.41 8.56 -3.67
C PRO A 49 -9.50 8.83 -4.88
N ILE A 50 -8.21 9.03 -4.61
CA ILE A 50 -7.16 9.12 -5.63
C ILE A 50 -7.27 7.90 -6.55
N ASN A 51 -7.41 8.15 -7.85
CA ASN A 51 -7.53 7.12 -8.86
C ASN A 51 -6.18 6.84 -9.53
N ILE A 52 -5.55 5.76 -9.11
CA ILE A 52 -4.30 5.21 -9.65
C ILE A 52 -4.59 4.63 -11.04
N SER A 53 -4.07 5.31 -12.06
CA SER A 53 -4.21 4.93 -13.46
C SER A 53 -3.12 5.60 -14.30
N SER A 54 -2.68 4.94 -15.38
CA SER A 54 -1.74 5.51 -16.35
C SER A 54 -2.32 6.74 -17.08
N GLN A 55 -3.64 6.93 -17.06
CA GLN A 55 -4.30 8.12 -17.62
C GLN A 55 -4.23 9.35 -16.69
N ASN A 56 -3.83 9.18 -15.43
CA ASN A 56 -3.86 10.21 -14.38
C ASN A 56 -2.46 10.65 -13.91
N ILE A 57 -1.42 10.45 -14.73
CA ILE A 57 -0.04 10.82 -14.38
C ILE A 57 0.31 12.24 -14.82
N ALA A 58 0.95 13.00 -13.92
CA ALA A 58 1.52 14.32 -14.18
C ALA A 58 2.92 14.24 -14.83
N GLY A 59 3.57 13.08 -14.80
CA GLY A 59 4.85 12.83 -15.48
C GLY A 59 5.63 11.64 -14.92
N GLU A 60 6.77 11.35 -15.53
CA GLU A 60 7.75 10.40 -14.98
C GLU A 60 8.52 11.04 -13.83
N CYS A 61 8.77 10.27 -12.76
CA CYS A 61 9.74 10.62 -11.74
C CYS A 61 11.02 9.79 -11.92
N LYS A 62 12.17 10.47 -11.96
CA LYS A 62 13.50 9.87 -12.25
C LYS A 62 14.57 10.14 -11.19
N LEU A 63 14.43 11.19 -10.39
CA LEU A 63 15.45 11.66 -9.42
C LEU A 63 14.89 11.99 -8.02
N LYS A 64 13.57 11.88 -7.80
CA LYS A 64 12.88 12.27 -6.56
C LYS A 64 11.89 11.20 -6.07
N CYS A 65 12.19 9.96 -6.38
CA CYS A 65 11.44 8.77 -5.97
C CYS A 65 12.35 7.54 -5.97
N ASP A 66 13.62 7.74 -5.60
CA ASP A 66 14.56 6.63 -5.42
C ASP A 66 14.11 5.86 -4.17
N TYR A 67 13.73 4.59 -4.35
CA TYR A 67 13.12 3.75 -3.32
C TYR A 67 13.84 2.40 -3.28
N SER A 68 14.52 2.11 -2.18
CA SER A 68 15.19 0.82 -1.97
C SER A 68 14.70 0.17 -0.68
N PHE A 69 14.63 -1.15 -0.67
CA PHE A 69 14.24 -1.91 0.52
C PHE A 69 14.95 -3.26 0.62
N ASN A 70 15.26 -3.64 1.86
CA ASN A 70 15.64 -4.96 2.28
C ASN A 70 15.12 -5.19 3.71
N TYR A 71 13.88 -5.67 3.83
CA TYR A 71 13.19 -5.86 5.11
C TYR A 71 13.70 -7.11 5.84
N SER A 72 13.97 -7.01 7.15
CA SER A 72 14.29 -8.20 7.97
C SER A 72 13.10 -9.13 8.06
N SER A 73 13.34 -10.44 8.22
CA SER A 73 12.27 -11.40 8.50
C SER A 73 11.77 -11.28 9.95
N VAL A 74 10.46 -11.24 10.15
CA VAL A 74 9.81 -11.26 11.47
C VAL A 74 9.14 -12.61 11.72
N SER A 75 9.14 -13.07 12.97
CA SER A 75 8.57 -14.36 13.37
C SER A 75 7.41 -14.19 14.35
N ASN A 76 6.26 -14.79 14.01
CA ASN A 76 5.00 -14.75 14.74
C ASN A 76 4.58 -13.31 15.14
N PRO A 77 4.47 -12.36 14.18
CA PRO A 77 4.02 -11.01 14.49
C PRO A 77 2.59 -11.03 15.02
N THR A 78 2.28 -10.11 15.93
CA THR A 78 0.93 -9.92 16.46
C THR A 78 0.05 -9.27 15.39
N ALA A 79 -1.01 -9.97 15.00
CA ALA A 79 -2.07 -9.48 14.15
C ALA A 79 -3.29 -9.08 14.99
N THR A 80 -3.68 -7.81 14.93
CA THR A 80 -4.78 -7.21 15.70
C THR A 80 -5.92 -6.81 14.78
N ASN A 81 -7.15 -7.18 15.12
CA ASN A 81 -8.34 -6.71 14.41
C ASN A 81 -8.78 -5.36 15.00
N PHE A 82 -8.72 -4.29 14.20
CA PHE A 82 -9.19 -2.94 14.58
C PHE A 82 -10.63 -2.63 14.11
N GLY A 83 -11.39 -3.66 13.69
CA GLY A 83 -12.77 -3.56 13.23
C GLY A 83 -12.95 -2.96 11.83
N THR A 84 -11.99 -2.17 11.35
CA THR A 84 -11.94 -1.62 9.98
C THR A 84 -10.68 -2.01 9.19
N TYR A 85 -9.71 -2.64 9.86
CA TYR A 85 -8.50 -3.20 9.25
C TYR A 85 -7.88 -4.25 10.18
N ILE A 86 -7.05 -5.11 9.62
CA ILE A 86 -6.11 -5.94 10.38
C ILE A 86 -4.78 -5.20 10.43
N GLN A 87 -4.21 -5.00 11.61
CA GLN A 87 -2.87 -4.43 11.79
C GLN A 87 -1.87 -5.51 12.21
N LEU A 88 -0.66 -5.45 11.68
CA LEU A 88 0.46 -6.31 12.06
C LEU A 88 1.56 -5.46 12.73
N THR A 89 2.10 -5.96 13.84
CA THR A 89 3.39 -5.50 14.37
C THR A 89 4.52 -5.94 13.44
N TYR A 90 5.47 -5.07 13.12
CA TYR A 90 6.62 -5.42 12.29
C TYR A 90 7.91 -4.85 12.90
N ASN A 91 8.54 -5.64 13.78
CA ASN A 91 9.73 -5.24 14.53
C ASN A 91 10.98 -5.46 13.66
N ASP A 92 11.22 -4.52 12.75
CA ASP A 92 12.32 -4.53 11.79
C ASP A 92 13.46 -3.57 12.20
N ASN A 93 14.66 -3.86 11.70
CA ASN A 93 15.73 -2.88 11.63
C ASN A 93 15.41 -1.86 10.51
N PRO A 94 16.15 -0.74 10.41
CA PRO A 94 15.96 0.18 9.29
C PRO A 94 16.46 -0.43 7.97
N GLY A 95 15.53 -1.03 7.21
CA GLY A 95 15.80 -1.69 5.94
C GLY A 95 15.35 -0.92 4.70
N VAL A 96 14.78 0.29 4.84
CA VAL A 96 14.14 1.03 3.76
C VAL A 96 14.76 2.42 3.59
N THR A 97 15.02 2.82 2.35
CA THR A 97 15.41 4.19 2.00
C THR A 97 14.47 4.76 0.93
N TYR A 98 14.04 6.01 1.11
CA TYR A 98 13.33 6.77 0.09
C TYR A 98 13.90 8.18 0.00
N ASN A 99 14.35 8.59 -1.20
CA ASN A 99 15.02 9.88 -1.44
C ASN A 99 16.10 10.19 -0.40
N ASN A 100 17.07 9.27 -0.25
CA ASN A 100 18.18 9.29 0.71
C ASN A 100 17.77 9.31 2.20
N THR A 101 16.49 9.41 2.54
CA THR A 101 15.99 9.30 3.92
C THR A 101 15.84 7.84 4.30
N GLN A 102 16.40 7.44 5.45
CA GLN A 102 16.24 6.08 5.99
C GLN A 102 14.98 5.96 6.84
N TYR A 103 14.33 4.79 6.76
CA TYR A 103 13.07 4.49 7.42
C TYR A 103 13.08 3.12 8.10
N LYS A 104 12.20 2.98 9.09
CA LYS A 104 11.77 1.69 9.66
C LYS A 104 10.25 1.54 9.53
N VAL A 105 9.77 0.30 9.43
CA VAL A 105 8.33 0.02 9.45
C VAL A 105 7.76 0.38 10.83
N SER A 106 6.57 0.97 10.86
CA SER A 106 5.82 1.29 12.07
C SER A 106 4.52 0.48 12.20
N SER A 107 3.86 0.16 11.08
CA SER A 107 2.72 -0.76 11.06
C SER A 107 2.45 -1.26 9.63
N ILE A 108 1.89 -2.46 9.52
CA ILE A 108 1.28 -2.94 8.28
C ILE A 108 -0.22 -3.06 8.53
N ASN A 109 -1.05 -2.45 7.69
CA ASN A 109 -2.51 -2.46 7.82
C ASN A 109 -3.15 -3.07 6.57
N ILE A 110 -4.11 -3.97 6.73
CA ILE A 110 -4.82 -4.66 5.65
C ILE A 110 -6.28 -4.20 5.66
N TYR A 111 -6.73 -3.60 4.55
CA TYR A 111 -8.08 -3.06 4.35
C TYR A 111 -8.88 -3.89 3.33
N SER A 112 -10.21 -3.88 3.45
CA SER A 112 -11.14 -4.28 2.38
C SER A 112 -12.37 -3.37 2.41
N PRO A 113 -12.77 -2.73 1.29
CA PRO A 113 -12.08 -2.69 -0.01
C PRO A 113 -10.74 -1.93 0.05
N SER A 114 -10.10 -1.66 -1.09
CA SER A 114 -8.96 -0.75 -1.16
C SER A 114 -9.29 0.67 -0.67
N LEU A 115 -8.26 1.43 -0.29
CA LEU A 115 -8.35 2.86 -0.03
C LEU A 115 -8.21 3.64 -1.34
N HIS A 116 -7.25 3.28 -2.20
CA HIS A 116 -7.14 3.85 -3.53
C HIS A 116 -8.22 3.34 -4.49
N TYR A 117 -8.58 4.19 -5.45
CA TYR A 117 -9.22 3.76 -6.69
C TYR A 117 -8.17 3.28 -7.67
N TYR A 118 -8.51 2.28 -8.47
CA TYR A 118 -7.70 1.74 -9.55
C TYR A 118 -8.55 1.75 -10.82
N ASN A 119 -8.10 2.49 -11.84
CA ASN A 119 -8.85 2.70 -13.10
C ASN A 119 -10.34 3.07 -12.91
N GLY A 120 -10.67 3.81 -11.84
CA GLY A 120 -11.99 4.38 -11.57
C GLY A 120 -12.85 3.66 -10.53
N GLY A 121 -12.39 2.54 -9.95
CA GLY A 121 -13.13 1.79 -8.92
C GLY A 121 -12.26 1.23 -7.80
N TYR A 122 -12.90 0.80 -6.71
CA TYR A 122 -12.25 0.05 -5.63
C TYR A 122 -11.87 -1.38 -6.09
N VAL A 123 -10.83 -1.94 -5.50
CA VAL A 123 -10.44 -3.36 -5.65
C VAL A 123 -10.65 -4.13 -4.34
N SER A 124 -10.42 -5.46 -4.36
CA SER A 124 -10.80 -6.38 -3.27
C SER A 124 -10.25 -5.99 -1.89
N GLY A 125 -9.07 -5.38 -1.84
CA GLY A 125 -8.47 -4.84 -0.63
C GLY A 125 -7.17 -4.10 -0.92
N GLU A 126 -6.47 -3.67 0.13
CA GLU A 126 -5.19 -3.00 0.00
C GLU A 126 -4.35 -3.19 1.27
N ILE A 127 -3.04 -3.40 1.09
CA ILE A 127 -2.06 -3.38 2.17
C ILE A 127 -1.46 -1.97 2.21
N CYS A 128 -1.39 -1.39 3.41
CA CYS A 128 -0.69 -0.15 3.68
C CYS A 128 0.44 -0.40 4.68
N ILE A 129 1.69 -0.26 4.22
CA ILE A 129 2.89 -0.34 5.06
C ILE A 129 3.28 1.10 5.40
N THR A 130 3.13 1.47 6.67
CA THR A 130 3.48 2.80 7.18
C THR A 130 4.88 2.76 7.76
N HIS A 131 5.76 3.63 7.26
CA HIS A 131 7.15 3.75 7.68
C HIS A 131 7.42 5.11 8.31
N VAL A 132 8.15 5.12 9.42
CA VAL A 132 8.61 6.35 10.07
C VAL A 132 10.10 6.56 9.76
N PRO A 133 10.52 7.80 9.45
CA PRO A 133 11.93 8.09 9.18
C PRO A 133 12.75 7.99 10.46
N LEU A 134 14.05 7.74 10.33
CA LEU A 134 14.96 7.73 11.48
C LEU A 134 15.33 9.14 11.95
N TYR A 135 15.45 10.09 11.02
CA TYR A 135 16.09 11.40 11.24
C TYR A 135 15.21 12.56 10.75
N GLY A 136 13.94 12.57 11.15
CA GLY A 136 12.96 13.60 10.75
C GLY A 136 12.51 13.47 9.29
N GLY A 137 11.76 14.45 8.80
CA GLY A 137 11.12 14.41 7.48
C GLY A 137 9.72 13.80 7.48
N ASN A 138 9.24 13.40 6.31
CA ASN A 138 7.89 12.88 6.09
C ASN A 138 7.73 11.42 6.55
N THR A 139 6.48 11.00 6.76
CA THR A 139 6.12 9.58 6.87
C THR A 139 6.02 8.96 5.48
N LEU A 140 6.67 7.82 5.22
CA LEU A 140 6.56 7.10 3.95
C LEU A 140 5.45 6.04 4.04
N MET A 141 4.47 6.08 3.14
CA MET A 141 3.38 5.11 3.07
C MET A 141 3.44 4.32 1.77
N VAL A 142 3.59 3.00 1.86
CA VAL A 142 3.65 2.10 0.69
C VAL A 142 2.35 1.30 0.61
N TYR A 143 1.64 1.42 -0.50
CA TYR A 143 0.34 0.81 -0.73
C TYR A 143 0.39 -0.24 -1.85
N ILE A 144 -0.17 -1.42 -1.58
CA ILE A 144 -0.15 -2.57 -2.50
C ILE A 144 -1.59 -3.10 -2.64
N PRO A 145 -2.17 -3.12 -3.86
CA PRO A 145 -3.52 -3.62 -4.07
C PRO A 145 -3.62 -5.12 -3.78
N ILE A 146 -4.80 -5.55 -3.33
CA ILE A 146 -5.18 -6.96 -3.15
C ILE A 146 -6.27 -7.28 -4.17
N SER A 147 -6.16 -8.43 -4.83
CA SER A 147 -7.09 -8.90 -5.86
C SER A 147 -7.34 -10.40 -5.73
N THR A 148 -8.53 -10.88 -6.08
CA THR A 148 -8.79 -12.32 -6.24
C THR A 148 -8.35 -12.87 -7.61
N TYR A 149 -7.84 -11.99 -8.47
CA TYR A 149 -7.22 -12.30 -9.77
C TYR A 149 -5.73 -11.95 -9.82
N GLY A 150 -5.15 -11.51 -8.69
CA GLY A 150 -3.74 -11.12 -8.60
C GLY A 150 -2.78 -12.31 -8.70
N ILE A 151 -1.51 -12.04 -9.01
CA ILE A 151 -0.49 -13.08 -9.14
C ILE A 151 -0.31 -13.75 -7.77
N THR A 152 -0.33 -15.09 -7.74
CA THR A 152 -0.08 -15.85 -6.51
C THR A 152 1.43 -15.99 -6.29
N VAL A 153 1.93 -15.34 -5.24
CA VAL A 153 3.35 -15.29 -4.86
C VAL A 153 3.54 -15.59 -3.37
N SER A 154 4.77 -15.56 -2.84
CA SER A 154 5.04 -15.70 -1.39
C SER A 154 4.13 -14.80 -0.53
N GLY A 155 4.01 -13.51 -0.90
CA GLY A 155 3.09 -12.56 -0.28
C GLY A 155 1.62 -12.99 -0.26
N SER A 156 1.14 -13.70 -1.28
CA SER A 156 -0.20 -14.28 -1.28
C SER A 156 -0.38 -15.29 -0.15
N ILE A 157 0.57 -16.22 0.02
CA ILE A 157 0.51 -17.25 1.07
C ILE A 157 0.53 -16.58 2.46
N ILE A 158 1.42 -15.59 2.65
CA ILE A 158 1.53 -14.79 3.87
C ILE A 158 0.17 -14.14 4.22
N ILE A 159 -0.44 -13.42 3.28
CA ILE A 159 -1.68 -12.67 3.53
C ILE A 159 -2.89 -13.59 3.71
N ASN A 160 -3.03 -14.68 2.93
CA ASN A 160 -4.10 -15.66 3.16
C ASN A 160 -3.99 -16.31 4.56
N ASN A 161 -2.77 -16.64 5.01
CA ASN A 161 -2.53 -17.22 6.33
C ASN A 161 -2.87 -16.24 7.46
N ILE A 162 -2.47 -14.98 7.34
CA ILE A 162 -2.77 -13.91 8.31
C ILE A 162 -4.28 -13.69 8.44
N ILE A 163 -5.00 -13.59 7.31
CA ILE A 163 -6.47 -13.44 7.32
C ILE A 163 -7.13 -14.63 8.04
N LYS A 164 -6.68 -15.85 7.74
CA LYS A 164 -7.18 -17.09 8.37
C LYS A 164 -6.84 -17.20 9.86
N ALA A 165 -5.67 -16.70 10.27
CA ALA A 165 -5.25 -16.68 11.67
C ALA A 165 -6.12 -15.71 12.49
N VAL A 166 -6.32 -14.48 12.00
CA VAL A 166 -7.16 -13.49 12.68
C VAL A 166 -8.63 -13.96 12.69
N SER A 167 -9.16 -14.50 11.59
CA SER A 167 -10.56 -14.94 11.57
C SER A 167 -10.89 -16.11 12.48
N THR A 168 -9.89 -16.89 12.91
CA THR A 168 -10.07 -18.05 13.79
C THR A 168 -9.72 -17.77 15.25
N MET A 169 -8.82 -16.82 15.53
CA MET A 169 -8.29 -16.56 16.89
C MET A 169 -8.51 -15.12 17.39
N ALA A 170 -8.83 -14.18 16.51
CA ALA A 170 -9.11 -12.77 16.84
C ALA A 170 -10.22 -12.14 15.94
N PRO A 171 -11.39 -12.79 15.76
CA PRO A 171 -12.40 -12.36 14.80
C PRO A 171 -13.11 -11.04 15.16
N SER A 172 -13.03 -10.56 16.41
CA SER A 172 -13.71 -9.33 16.85
C SER A 172 -12.75 -8.15 17.03
N ALA A 173 -13.25 -6.93 16.85
CA ALA A 173 -12.48 -5.70 17.05
C ALA A 173 -11.87 -5.63 18.47
N GLY A 174 -10.60 -5.20 18.56
CA GLY A 174 -9.80 -5.18 19.78
C GLY A 174 -9.08 -6.50 20.11
N GLN A 175 -9.44 -7.62 19.47
CA GLN A 175 -8.74 -8.89 19.65
C GLN A 175 -7.46 -8.95 18.82
N ASN A 176 -6.50 -9.77 19.28
CA ASN A 176 -5.26 -10.02 18.56
C ASN A 176 -4.78 -11.47 18.70
N THR A 177 -3.92 -11.91 17.78
CA THR A 177 -3.24 -13.21 17.81
C THR A 177 -1.83 -13.09 17.23
N ASN A 178 -0.87 -13.78 17.84
CA ASN A 178 0.44 -14.06 17.26
C ASN A 178 0.57 -15.53 16.79
N LYS A 179 -0.47 -16.35 16.99
CA LYS A 179 -0.51 -17.74 16.54
C LYS A 179 -0.97 -17.80 15.09
N GLY A 180 -0.33 -18.63 14.28
CA GLY A 180 -0.67 -18.84 12.87
C GLY A 180 -0.26 -17.72 11.91
N THR A 181 0.32 -16.62 12.39
CA THR A 181 0.86 -15.54 11.53
C THR A 181 2.22 -15.90 10.91
N GLY A 182 2.96 -16.82 11.52
CA GLY A 182 4.15 -17.45 10.93
C GLY A 182 5.36 -16.54 10.84
N THR A 183 6.36 -16.92 10.04
CA THR A 183 7.56 -16.13 9.77
C THR A 183 7.53 -15.63 8.33
N PHE A 184 7.79 -14.33 8.12
CA PHE A 184 7.85 -13.74 6.77
C PHE A 184 8.73 -12.48 6.74
N THR A 185 9.12 -12.05 5.54
CA THR A 185 9.69 -10.72 5.27
C THR A 185 8.79 -9.95 4.29
N LEU A 186 8.71 -8.63 4.44
CA LEU A 186 8.06 -7.77 3.45
C LEU A 186 8.77 -7.79 2.07
N ASN A 187 10.01 -8.31 1.97
CA ASN A 187 10.67 -8.59 0.69
C ASN A 187 9.88 -9.58 -0.20
N ASP A 188 9.01 -10.40 0.38
CA ASP A 188 8.09 -11.33 -0.30
C ASP A 188 6.73 -10.70 -0.66
N VAL A 189 6.46 -9.49 -0.17
CA VAL A 189 5.16 -8.80 -0.23
C VAL A 189 5.23 -7.57 -1.13
N VAL A 190 6.30 -6.77 -1.05
CA VAL A 190 6.45 -5.52 -1.79
C VAL A 190 6.92 -5.78 -3.23
N PRO A 191 6.17 -5.38 -4.28
CA PRO A 191 6.55 -5.68 -5.66
C PRO A 191 7.84 -4.99 -6.13
N LYS A 192 8.66 -5.72 -6.89
CA LYS A 192 9.88 -5.21 -7.54
C LYS A 192 9.54 -4.75 -8.96
N LYS A 193 8.67 -3.75 -9.04
CA LYS A 193 7.94 -3.29 -10.24
C LYS A 193 7.76 -1.77 -10.22
N SER A 194 7.35 -1.18 -11.34
CA SER A 194 7.04 0.24 -11.43
C SER A 194 5.93 0.63 -10.45
N PHE A 195 5.96 1.88 -9.97
CA PHE A 195 5.02 2.38 -8.97
C PHE A 195 4.64 3.84 -9.22
N TYR A 196 3.45 4.21 -8.74
CA TYR A 196 2.97 5.58 -8.69
C TYR A 196 3.41 6.23 -7.39
N THR A 197 3.64 7.54 -7.40
CA THR A 197 4.06 8.29 -6.21
C THR A 197 3.49 9.70 -6.18
N TYR A 198 3.17 10.18 -4.98
CA TYR A 198 2.70 11.53 -4.71
C TYR A 198 3.03 11.93 -3.26
N THR A 199 3.00 13.22 -2.95
CA THR A 199 3.13 13.74 -1.58
C THR A 199 1.79 14.32 -1.13
N SER A 200 1.38 14.08 0.12
CA SER A 200 0.12 14.55 0.70
C SER A 200 0.32 15.03 2.13
N GLY A 201 0.56 16.34 2.29
CA GLY A 201 0.97 16.91 3.57
C GLY A 201 2.36 16.39 3.97
N SER A 202 2.52 16.00 5.24
CA SER A 202 3.77 15.41 5.77
C SER A 202 3.95 13.92 5.45
N ARG A 203 3.45 13.48 4.29
CA ARG A 203 3.44 12.07 3.88
C ARG A 203 3.89 11.94 2.43
N ASP A 204 4.92 11.16 2.20
CA ASP A 204 5.28 10.68 0.86
C ASP A 204 4.64 9.31 0.64
N VAL A 205 4.10 9.09 -0.55
CA VAL A 205 3.30 7.91 -0.85
C VAL A 205 3.84 7.20 -2.07
N ILE A 206 3.89 5.87 -1.97
CA ILE A 206 4.13 4.93 -3.07
C ILE A 206 2.89 4.06 -3.20
N VAL A 207 2.35 3.90 -4.40
CA VAL A 207 1.22 3.00 -4.69
C VAL A 207 1.54 2.14 -5.90
N TYR A 208 1.44 0.82 -5.75
CA TYR A 208 1.64 -0.14 -6.85
C TYR A 208 0.40 -0.24 -7.74
N GLY A 209 0.59 -0.54 -9.02
CA GLY A 209 -0.52 -0.71 -9.97
C GLY A 209 -1.36 -1.95 -9.68
N PHE A 210 -2.60 -1.99 -10.19
CA PHE A 210 -3.46 -3.18 -10.11
C PHE A 210 -2.86 -4.42 -10.82
N SER A 211 -2.00 -4.20 -11.81
CA SER A 211 -1.14 -5.20 -12.45
C SER A 211 -0.26 -5.98 -11.46
N ASP A 212 0.09 -5.35 -10.34
CA ASP A 212 1.05 -5.80 -9.35
C ASP A 212 0.36 -6.18 -8.03
N ALA A 213 -0.97 -6.39 -8.10
CA ALA A 213 -1.80 -6.76 -6.96
C ALA A 213 -1.52 -8.18 -6.45
N ILE A 214 -1.45 -8.32 -5.13
CA ILE A 214 -1.26 -9.62 -4.47
C ILE A 214 -2.54 -10.44 -4.60
N GLY A 215 -2.41 -11.67 -5.12
CA GLY A 215 -3.50 -12.64 -5.18
C GLY A 215 -3.94 -13.10 -3.78
N ILE A 216 -5.24 -13.09 -3.49
CA ILE A 216 -5.83 -13.84 -2.37
C ILE A 216 -6.97 -14.74 -2.84
N THR A 217 -7.32 -15.77 -2.06
CA THR A 217 -8.46 -16.63 -2.41
C THR A 217 -9.78 -15.89 -2.22
N ASN A 218 -10.79 -16.24 -3.02
CA ASN A 218 -12.15 -15.71 -2.87
C ASN A 218 -12.72 -15.97 -1.47
N ASP A 219 -12.34 -17.06 -0.80
CA ASP A 219 -12.80 -17.37 0.55
C ASP A 219 -12.07 -16.56 1.61
N SER A 220 -10.76 -16.32 1.47
CA SER A 220 -10.05 -15.34 2.30
C SER A 220 -10.62 -13.93 2.16
N LEU A 221 -11.06 -13.52 0.96
CA LEU A 221 -11.75 -12.23 0.78
C LEU A 221 -13.08 -12.17 1.56
N LYS A 222 -13.95 -13.18 1.41
CA LYS A 222 -15.21 -13.28 2.18
C LYS A 222 -14.98 -13.30 3.69
N ILE A 223 -13.92 -13.99 4.13
CA ILE A 223 -13.52 -14.06 5.53
C ILE A 223 -13.08 -12.68 6.03
N LEU A 224 -12.22 -11.98 5.30
CA LEU A 224 -11.75 -10.63 5.64
C LEU A 224 -12.93 -9.66 5.75
N GLN A 225 -13.81 -9.62 4.74
CA GLN A 225 -15.00 -8.78 4.68
C GLN A 225 -16.08 -9.11 5.74
N LYS A 226 -15.94 -10.25 6.44
CA LYS A 226 -16.79 -10.63 7.58
C LYS A 226 -16.23 -10.17 8.93
N ILE A 227 -14.91 -9.98 9.04
CA ILE A 227 -14.22 -9.63 10.31
C ILE A 227 -13.76 -8.17 10.39
N ILE A 228 -13.70 -7.45 9.25
CA ILE A 228 -13.51 -6.00 9.19
C ILE A 228 -14.59 -5.34 8.33
N MET A 229 -14.92 -4.10 8.67
CA MET A 229 -15.81 -3.22 7.92
C MET A 229 -15.02 -2.26 7.02
N PRO A 230 -15.60 -1.77 5.91
CA PRO A 230 -15.03 -0.68 5.12
C PRO A 230 -14.74 0.57 5.98
N VAL A 231 -13.66 1.30 5.68
CA VAL A 231 -13.38 2.58 6.34
C VAL A 231 -14.38 3.64 5.91
N THR A 232 -14.83 4.47 6.86
CA THR A 232 -15.77 5.58 6.62
C THR A 232 -15.06 6.88 6.25
N SER A 233 -13.85 7.09 6.76
CA SER A 233 -12.98 8.23 6.44
C SER A 233 -11.70 7.74 5.75
N ASN A 234 -11.71 7.74 4.42
CA ASN A 234 -10.59 7.29 3.60
C ASN A 234 -9.46 8.35 3.59
N PRO A 235 -8.20 8.01 3.91
CA PRO A 235 -7.09 8.97 3.88
C PRO A 235 -6.63 9.35 2.46
N ALA A 236 -7.03 8.60 1.42
CA ALA A 236 -6.66 8.85 0.02
C ALA A 236 -7.56 9.90 -0.67
N PHE A 237 -8.05 10.91 0.06
CA PHE A 237 -8.89 12.00 -0.45
C PHE A 237 -8.10 13.31 -0.62
N VAL A 238 -7.21 13.39 -1.61
CA VAL A 238 -6.60 14.68 -2.04
C VAL A 238 -6.48 14.77 -3.57
N SER A 239 -6.55 15.99 -4.10
CA SER A 239 -6.19 16.28 -5.49
C SER A 239 -4.72 16.69 -5.54
N VAL A 240 -3.86 15.80 -6.02
CA VAL A 240 -2.40 15.96 -6.06
C VAL A 240 -1.84 15.41 -7.38
N PRO A 241 -0.74 15.97 -7.91
CA PRO A 241 -0.08 15.39 -9.07
C PRO A 241 0.52 14.02 -8.72
N ILE A 242 0.17 13.00 -9.50
CA ILE A 242 0.70 11.64 -9.38
C ILE A 242 1.83 11.48 -10.39
N TYR A 243 3.01 11.04 -9.95
CA TYR A 243 4.13 10.72 -10.83
C TYR A 243 4.32 9.20 -10.91
N VAL A 244 5.01 8.71 -11.94
CA VAL A 244 5.34 7.29 -12.07
C VAL A 244 6.86 7.07 -12.07
N ASN A 245 7.34 6.16 -11.21
CA ASN A 245 8.68 5.59 -11.31
C ASN A 245 8.58 4.32 -12.18
N ASN A 246 9.04 4.42 -13.43
CA ASN A 246 9.04 3.31 -14.38
C ASN A 246 10.17 2.29 -14.16
N GLY A 247 11.23 2.65 -13.42
CA GLY A 247 12.30 1.71 -13.04
C GLY A 247 11.91 0.82 -11.86
N GLY A 248 10.96 1.26 -11.03
CA GLY A 248 10.60 0.59 -9.79
C GLY A 248 11.65 0.79 -8.68
N PRO A 249 11.69 -0.10 -7.67
CA PRO A 249 12.63 0.00 -6.58
C PRO A 249 14.09 -0.18 -7.05
N SER A 250 14.98 0.68 -6.55
CA SER A 250 16.42 0.51 -6.68
C SER A 250 16.86 -0.67 -5.81
N MET A 251 16.96 -1.85 -6.43
CA MET A 251 17.50 -3.06 -5.81
C MET A 251 19.01 -2.90 -5.59
N SER A 252 19.38 -2.15 -4.55
CA SER A 252 20.78 -1.93 -4.17
C SER A 252 21.44 -3.29 -3.87
N ALA A 253 22.48 -3.62 -4.65
CA ALA A 253 23.26 -4.83 -4.42
C ALA A 253 23.90 -4.77 -3.03
N SER A 254 23.96 -5.91 -2.34
CA SER A 254 24.26 -6.07 -0.91
C SER A 254 25.11 -4.95 -0.30
N LEU A 255 24.47 -4.13 0.54
CA LEU A 255 25.07 -3.03 1.32
C LEU A 255 26.08 -3.50 2.40
N SER A 256 26.56 -4.75 2.31
CA SER A 256 27.42 -5.41 3.29
C SER A 256 28.90 -5.01 3.23
N ASN A 257 29.33 -4.23 2.22
CA ASN A 257 30.73 -3.82 2.02
C ASN A 257 30.90 -2.32 1.69
N LEU A 258 29.86 -1.50 1.83
CA LEU A 258 29.98 -0.03 1.77
C LEU A 258 30.03 0.54 3.18
N THR A 259 31.11 0.20 3.88
CA THR A 259 31.59 0.98 5.02
C THR A 259 31.96 2.36 4.48
N MET A 260 31.05 3.32 4.64
CA MET A 260 31.32 4.71 4.26
C MET A 260 32.17 5.34 5.37
N ASP A 261 33.45 4.97 5.38
CA ASP A 261 34.46 5.50 6.28
C ASP A 261 34.56 7.01 6.07
N CYS A 262 33.97 7.76 7.00
CA CYS A 262 34.16 9.21 7.13
C CYS A 262 35.56 9.51 7.68
N GLN A 263 36.60 9.10 6.95
CA GLN A 263 37.92 9.69 7.10
C GLN A 263 37.79 11.18 6.81
N ALA A 264 38.32 12.02 7.70
CA ALA A 264 38.31 13.45 7.50
C ALA A 264 39.11 13.76 6.23
N LEU A 265 38.48 14.46 5.27
CA LEU A 265 39.18 14.98 4.11
C LEU A 265 40.18 16.03 4.61
N ASP A 266 41.48 15.73 4.48
CA ASP A 266 42.51 16.73 4.73
C ASP A 266 42.40 17.82 3.67
N ILE A 267 42.47 19.07 4.12
CA ILE A 267 42.03 20.24 3.36
C ILE A 267 43.15 20.79 2.48
N GLY A 268 43.48 20.06 1.41
CA GLY A 268 44.60 20.42 0.55
C GLY A 268 44.65 19.73 -0.82
N GLU A 269 43.66 19.96 -1.69
CA GLU A 269 43.83 20.27 -3.13
C GLU A 269 42.47 20.49 -3.84
N PRO A 270 42.40 21.30 -4.93
CA PRO A 270 41.16 21.53 -5.67
C PRO A 270 40.79 20.32 -6.54
N MET A 271 39.50 19.97 -6.57
CA MET A 271 39.03 18.82 -7.36
C MET A 271 38.95 19.14 -8.85
N GLU A 272 39.75 18.45 -9.67
CA GLU A 272 39.62 18.45 -11.13
C GLU A 272 38.41 17.63 -11.61
N ASP A 273 37.89 18.02 -12.76
CA ASP A 273 36.55 17.67 -13.24
C ASP A 273 36.49 16.23 -13.84
N TYR A 274 36.19 15.23 -13.01
CA TYR A 274 36.10 13.83 -13.43
C TYR A 274 34.80 13.47 -14.17
N VAL A 275 34.48 14.21 -15.25
CA VAL A 275 33.41 13.87 -16.21
C VAL A 275 33.83 12.67 -17.07
N LYS A 276 33.84 11.47 -16.47
CA LYS A 276 33.96 10.20 -17.19
C LYS A 276 32.67 9.94 -17.97
N GLN A 277 32.59 10.47 -19.19
CA GLN A 277 31.62 10.00 -20.18
C GLN A 277 31.80 8.49 -20.38
N LYS A 278 30.88 7.69 -19.85
CA LYS A 278 30.75 6.27 -20.22
C LYS A 278 30.16 6.23 -21.64
N SER A 279 31.03 6.21 -22.64
CA SER A 279 30.65 5.92 -24.02
C SER A 279 30.16 4.48 -24.12
N SER A 280 28.84 4.30 -23.96
CA SER A 280 28.17 3.01 -24.11
C SER A 280 28.24 2.57 -25.58
N SER A 281 29.27 1.81 -25.92
CA SER A 281 29.44 1.18 -27.22
C SER A 281 28.18 0.40 -27.59
N MET A 282 27.68 0.60 -28.81
CA MET A 282 26.42 -0.02 -29.27
C MET A 282 26.47 -1.57 -29.29
N ASN A 283 27.67 -2.15 -29.19
CA ASN A 283 27.88 -3.61 -29.15
C ASN A 283 27.33 -4.28 -27.87
N ASP A 284 27.16 -3.55 -26.76
CA ASP A 284 26.54 -4.12 -25.55
C ASP A 284 25.00 -4.10 -25.58
N LEU A 285 24.38 -3.36 -26.51
CA LEU A 285 22.93 -3.39 -26.69
C LEU A 285 22.43 -4.72 -27.30
N ILE A 286 23.34 -5.53 -27.87
CA ILE A 286 23.02 -6.70 -28.71
C ILE A 286 22.96 -8.01 -27.89
N LYS A 287 23.39 -8.01 -26.62
CA LYS A 287 23.55 -9.23 -25.79
C LYS A 287 22.34 -9.57 -24.89
N GLY A 288 21.21 -8.91 -25.05
CA GLY A 288 19.99 -9.22 -24.28
C GLY A 288 19.14 -10.29 -24.96
N ASP A 289 18.80 -11.37 -24.25
CA ASP A 289 17.96 -12.48 -24.77
C ASP A 289 16.63 -11.99 -25.39
N SER A 290 16.09 -10.87 -24.91
CA SER A 290 14.89 -10.20 -25.42
C SER A 290 14.97 -9.88 -26.93
N ILE A 291 16.15 -9.63 -27.49
CA ILE A 291 16.34 -9.37 -28.92
C ILE A 291 16.12 -10.65 -29.74
N LEU A 292 16.53 -11.81 -29.23
CA LEU A 292 16.31 -13.09 -29.90
C LEU A 292 14.80 -13.37 -30.04
N TYR A 293 14.02 -13.12 -28.99
CA TYR A 293 12.55 -13.24 -29.04
C TYR A 293 11.91 -12.29 -30.05
N PHE A 294 12.36 -11.03 -30.13
CA PHE A 294 11.87 -10.08 -31.15
C PHE A 294 12.19 -10.53 -32.58
N ALA A 295 13.40 -11.04 -32.82
CA ALA A 295 13.78 -11.57 -34.13
C ALA A 295 12.93 -12.79 -34.53
N ILE A 296 12.65 -13.70 -33.60
CA ILE A 296 11.77 -14.87 -33.82
C ILE A 296 10.34 -14.42 -34.19
N ILE A 297 9.79 -13.43 -33.50
CA ILE A 297 8.44 -12.89 -33.81
C ILE A 297 8.40 -12.29 -35.23
N ILE A 298 9.41 -11.52 -35.62
CA ILE A 298 9.51 -10.94 -36.97
C ILE A 298 9.54 -12.05 -38.04
N ILE A 299 10.36 -13.09 -37.84
CA ILE A 299 10.44 -14.23 -38.77
C ILE A 299 9.08 -14.94 -38.92
N ILE A 300 8.38 -15.19 -37.80
CA ILE A 300 7.05 -15.83 -37.83
C ILE A 300 6.05 -14.98 -38.63
N VAL A 301 6.00 -13.67 -38.39
CA VAL A 301 5.13 -12.74 -39.13
C VAL A 301 5.47 -12.74 -40.62
N THR A 302 6.75 -12.69 -40.98
CA THR A 302 7.19 -12.75 -42.39
C THR A 302 6.76 -14.04 -43.08
N VAL A 303 6.87 -15.19 -42.42
CA VAL A 303 6.42 -16.50 -42.96
C VAL A 303 4.91 -16.51 -43.18
N PHE A 304 4.11 -16.01 -42.23
CA PHE A 304 2.65 -15.93 -42.40
C PHE A 304 2.23 -15.00 -43.56
N VAL A 305 2.88 -13.86 -43.71
CA VAL A 305 2.64 -12.92 -44.83
C VAL A 305 3.00 -13.58 -46.17
N LEU A 306 4.14 -14.28 -46.25
CA LEU A 306 4.58 -14.94 -47.48
C LEU A 306 3.66 -16.13 -47.85
N ALA A 307 3.21 -16.91 -46.87
CA ALA A 307 2.21 -17.97 -47.08
C ALA A 307 0.85 -17.42 -47.56
N TYR A 308 0.42 -16.25 -47.07
CA TYR A 308 -0.79 -15.56 -47.54
C TYR A 308 -0.65 -15.10 -49.00
N PHE A 309 0.49 -14.53 -49.38
CA PHE A 309 0.76 -14.18 -50.79
C PHE A 309 0.80 -15.40 -51.71
N LEU A 310 1.45 -16.51 -51.29
CA LEU A 310 1.46 -17.75 -52.06
C LEU A 310 0.05 -18.32 -52.25
N LYS A 311 -0.78 -18.35 -51.20
CA LYS A 311 -2.20 -18.77 -51.32
C LYS A 311 -2.94 -17.94 -52.36
N ASN A 312 -2.83 -16.61 -52.29
CA ASN A 312 -3.52 -15.71 -53.23
C ASN A 312 -2.98 -15.81 -54.67
N TYR A 313 -1.70 -16.15 -54.83
CA TYR A 313 -1.10 -16.44 -56.14
C TYR A 313 -1.70 -17.71 -56.75
N PHE A 314 -1.67 -18.84 -56.03
CA PHE A 314 -2.21 -20.12 -56.52
C PHE A 314 -3.70 -20.05 -56.87
N ILE A 315 -4.52 -19.37 -56.06
CA ILE A 315 -5.95 -19.17 -56.37
C ILE A 315 -6.12 -18.50 -57.74
N LYS A 316 -5.38 -17.41 -58.00
CA LYS A 316 -5.44 -16.71 -59.28
C LYS A 316 -4.91 -17.54 -60.46
N THR A 317 -3.95 -18.43 -60.24
CA THR A 317 -3.50 -19.36 -61.30
C THR A 317 -4.62 -20.34 -61.67
N PHE A 318 -5.23 -21.01 -60.69
CA PHE A 318 -6.30 -21.99 -60.95
C PHE A 318 -7.62 -21.38 -61.48
N GLU A 319 -7.84 -20.07 -61.31
CA GLU A 319 -8.95 -19.35 -61.96
C GLU A 319 -8.72 -19.07 -63.46
N MET A 320 -7.46 -19.07 -63.93
CA MET A 320 -7.13 -18.85 -65.35
C MET A 320 -7.17 -20.12 -66.19
N ASP A 321 -6.97 -21.31 -65.59
CA ASP A 321 -7.01 -22.61 -66.29
C ASP A 321 -8.46 -23.14 -66.50
N ASN A 322 -9.49 -22.37 -66.10
CA ASN A 322 -10.91 -22.76 -66.11
C ASN A 322 -11.81 -21.86 -67.01
N ASN A 323 -11.23 -21.03 -67.88
CA ASN A 323 -11.95 -20.21 -68.88
C ASN A 323 -11.35 -20.39 -70.29
#